data_AF-Q2N7H7-F1
#
_entry.id   AF-Q2N7H7-F1
#
_cell.length_a   1.000
_cell.length_b   1.000
_cell.length_c   1.000
_cell.angle_alpha   90.00
_cell.angle_beta   90.00
_cell.angle_gamma   90.00
#
_symmetry.space_group_name_H-M   'P 1'
#
loop_
_entity.id
_entity.type
_entity.pdbx_description
1 polymer ?
#
loop_
_entity_poly.entity_id
_entity_poly.type
_entity_poly.pdbx_seq_one_letter_code
_entity_poly.pdbx_strand_id
1 'polypeptide(L)'
;MRRLFVLGAATMLALPAPALAQDFVVDIDDRSAEEKIGVLSDTLRDPMLQAQAADTLGALSQVLLNLKIAPFVEAMEQATGEPVYDVDPDAELRDIAPEAERLPDAIESELPRAMDRMAGMGDAFTTLLPALRDMARQFEQAVDESAISVR
;
A
#
# COMPACT_ATOMS: atom_id res chain seq x y z
N MET A 1 -20.23 32.83 -45.48
CA MET A 1 -19.45 31.75 -46.14
C MET A 1 -18.91 30.82 -45.06
N ARG A 2 -19.16 29.49 -45.17
CA ARG A 2 -18.25 28.37 -44.83
C ARG A 2 -17.45 28.48 -43.49
N ARG A 3 -17.55 27.61 -42.47
CA ARG A 3 -17.56 26.13 -42.45
C ARG A 3 -17.77 25.56 -41.03
N LEU A 4 -18.51 24.44 -40.98
CA LEU A 4 -18.33 23.19 -40.19
C LEU A 4 -18.39 23.29 -38.65
N PHE A 5 -19.43 22.76 -37.95
CA PHE A 5 -19.66 21.33 -37.58
C PHE A 5 -18.43 20.73 -36.88
N VAL A 6 -18.48 20.02 -35.74
CA VAL A 6 -19.45 19.07 -35.20
C VAL A 6 -18.95 18.63 -33.79
N LEU A 7 -19.86 18.21 -32.90
CA LEU A 7 -19.71 17.29 -31.73
C LEU A 7 -18.59 17.54 -30.68
N GLY A 8 -18.79 17.29 -29.40
CA GLY A 8 -19.84 16.50 -28.77
C GLY A 8 -19.75 16.60 -27.24
N ALA A 9 -20.87 16.27 -26.61
CA ALA A 9 -20.99 16.13 -25.18
C ALA A 9 -20.06 15.02 -24.66
N ALA A 10 -19.23 15.36 -23.70
CA ALA A 10 -18.58 14.40 -22.80
C ALA A 10 -18.50 15.03 -21.40
N THR A 11 -19.66 15.16 -20.76
CA THR A 11 -19.74 15.15 -19.29
C THR A 11 -19.34 13.75 -18.83
N MET A 12 -18.06 13.55 -18.53
CA MET A 12 -17.59 12.35 -17.84
C MET A 12 -16.53 12.72 -16.79
N LEU A 13 -16.93 12.53 -15.52
CA LEU A 13 -16.08 12.26 -14.36
C LEU A 13 -14.91 13.23 -14.12
N ALA A 14 -15.24 14.35 -13.48
CA ALA A 14 -14.31 15.02 -12.58
C ALA A 14 -14.06 14.10 -11.37
N LEU A 15 -13.13 13.15 -11.52
CA LEU A 15 -12.39 12.60 -10.39
C LEU A 15 -11.28 13.61 -10.06
N PRO A 16 -11.27 14.24 -8.87
CA PRO A 16 -10.12 15.02 -8.44
C PRO A 16 -9.03 14.04 -7.99
N ALA A 17 -8.38 13.39 -8.95
CA ALA A 17 -7.20 12.57 -8.72
C ALA A 17 -5.83 13.29 -8.84
N PRO A 18 -5.68 14.62 -9.04
CA PRO A 18 -4.33 15.19 -9.11
C PRO A 18 -3.67 15.38 -7.73
N ALA A 19 -4.41 15.24 -6.62
CA ALA A 19 -3.85 15.48 -5.28
C ALA A 19 -2.90 14.38 -4.78
N LEU A 20 -3.08 13.13 -5.20
CA LEU A 20 -2.24 12.01 -4.73
C LEU A 20 -1.01 11.74 -5.62
N ALA A 21 -0.97 12.31 -6.84
CA ALA A 21 0.11 12.08 -7.79
C ALA A 21 1.13 13.22 -7.86
N GLN A 22 0.74 14.44 -7.45
CA GLN A 22 1.63 15.61 -7.49
C GLN A 22 2.54 15.74 -6.25
N ASP A 23 2.24 15.02 -5.16
CA ASP A 23 3.03 15.07 -3.92
C ASP A 23 4.23 14.10 -3.91
N PHE A 24 4.32 13.23 -4.93
CA PHE A 24 5.39 12.24 -5.08
C PHE A 24 6.44 12.61 -6.13
N VAL A 25 6.59 13.90 -6.47
CA VAL A 25 7.87 14.36 -7.00
C VAL A 25 8.85 14.34 -5.83
N VAL A 26 9.59 13.25 -5.70
CA VAL A 26 10.69 13.15 -4.75
C VAL A 26 11.82 14.03 -5.29
N ASP A 27 11.70 15.33 -5.09
CA ASP A 27 12.83 16.25 -5.14
C ASP A 27 13.67 15.97 -3.90
N ILE A 28 14.74 15.17 -4.06
CA ILE A 28 15.67 14.82 -2.99
C ILE A 28 16.60 16.03 -2.75
N ASP A 29 16.03 17.15 -2.31
CA ASP A 29 16.81 18.18 -1.61
C ASP A 29 17.04 17.70 -0.16
N ASP A 30 18.21 18.03 0.39
CA ASP A 30 18.76 17.45 1.63
C ASP A 30 17.79 17.55 2.81
N ARG A 31 17.08 18.67 2.90
CA ARG A 31 16.08 18.94 3.95
C ARG A 31 14.76 18.24 3.73
N SER A 32 14.39 17.95 2.48
CA SER A 32 13.06 17.43 2.15
C SER A 32 12.89 15.97 2.58
N ALA A 33 13.94 15.15 2.48
CA ALA A 33 13.85 13.73 2.80
C ALA A 33 13.77 13.47 4.31
N GLU A 34 14.58 14.19 5.10
CA GLU A 34 14.56 14.11 6.57
C GLU A 34 13.23 14.63 7.12
N GLU A 35 12.74 15.76 6.60
CA GLU A 35 11.44 16.34 6.97
C GLU A 35 10.29 15.38 6.64
N LYS A 36 10.30 14.76 5.45
CA LYS A 36 9.29 13.76 5.05
C LYS A 36 9.31 12.52 5.94
N ILE A 37 10.48 12.02 6.34
CA ILE A 37 10.59 10.87 7.25
C ILE A 37 10.10 11.26 8.65
N GLY A 38 10.39 12.47 9.12
CA GLY A 38 9.86 13.01 10.37
C GLY A 38 8.34 13.09 10.36
N VAL A 39 7.75 13.73 9.33
CA VAL A 39 6.29 13.83 9.15
C VAL A 39 5.63 12.46 9.08
N LEU A 40 6.23 11.50 8.37
CA LEU A 40 5.73 10.13 8.31
C LEU A 40 5.78 9.46 9.69
N SER A 41 6.87 9.62 10.43
CA SER A 41 7.02 9.04 11.77
C SER A 41 6.02 9.63 12.76
N ASP A 42 5.78 10.93 12.70
CA ASP A 42 4.76 11.62 13.51
C ASP A 42 3.35 11.14 13.15
N THR A 43 3.06 11.00 11.85
CA THR A 43 1.78 10.47 11.37
C THR A 43 1.56 9.03 11.85
N LEU A 44 2.58 8.18 11.77
CA LEU A 44 2.51 6.79 12.24
C LEU A 44 2.32 6.68 13.76
N ARG A 45 2.75 7.69 14.53
CA ARG A 45 2.55 7.79 15.99
C ARG A 45 1.24 8.45 16.39
N ASP A 46 0.44 8.93 15.44
CA ASP A 46 -0.83 9.59 15.74
C ASP A 46 -1.83 8.55 16.30
N PRO A 47 -2.26 8.67 17.57
CA PRO A 47 -3.14 7.69 18.19
C PRO A 47 -4.55 7.67 17.56
N MET A 48 -5.02 8.78 16.99
CA MET A 48 -6.29 8.84 16.29
C MET A 48 -6.22 8.06 14.97
N LEU A 49 -5.13 8.22 14.23
CA LEU A 49 -4.91 7.49 12.99
C LEU A 49 -4.72 5.98 13.25
N GLN A 50 -3.95 5.62 14.27
CA GLN A 50 -3.75 4.22 14.66
C GLN A 50 -5.08 3.56 15.04
N ALA A 51 -5.92 4.22 15.85
CA ALA A 51 -7.24 3.72 16.22
C ALA A 51 -8.16 3.55 14.99
N GLN A 52 -8.20 4.55 14.11
CA GLN A 52 -9.01 4.48 12.89
C GLN A 52 -8.54 3.36 11.95
N ALA A 53 -7.23 3.17 11.81
CA ALA A 53 -6.66 2.11 10.99
C ALA A 53 -6.97 0.73 11.59
N ALA A 54 -6.91 0.60 12.91
CA ALA A 54 -7.28 -0.62 13.63
C ALA A 54 -8.75 -0.97 13.44
N ASP A 55 -9.65 -0.01 13.61
CA ASP A 55 -11.08 -0.19 13.39
C ASP A 55 -11.39 -0.62 11.95
N THR A 56 -10.76 0.05 10.98
CA THR A 56 -10.96 -0.23 9.56
C THR A 56 -10.46 -1.64 9.20
N LEU A 57 -9.24 -1.99 9.62
CA LEU A 57 -8.67 -3.31 9.36
C LEU A 57 -9.40 -4.42 10.12
N GLY A 58 -9.84 -4.15 11.36
CA GLY A 58 -10.68 -5.04 12.15
C GLY A 58 -12.00 -5.33 11.44
N ALA A 59 -12.70 -4.30 10.96
CA ALA A 59 -13.94 -4.46 10.19
C ALA A 59 -13.72 -5.23 8.87
N LEU A 60 -12.65 -4.91 8.13
CA LEU A 60 -12.29 -5.65 6.92
C LEU A 60 -11.99 -7.12 7.21
N SER A 61 -11.26 -7.40 8.30
CA SER A 61 -10.96 -8.78 8.70
C SER A 61 -12.21 -9.57 9.05
N GLN A 62 -13.19 -8.97 9.73
CA GLN A 62 -14.48 -9.60 10.00
C GLN A 62 -15.25 -9.95 8.72
N VAL A 63 -15.20 -9.07 7.72
CA VAL A 63 -15.81 -9.34 6.40
C VAL A 63 -15.09 -10.50 5.70
N LEU A 64 -13.76 -10.53 5.73
CA LEU A 64 -12.97 -11.62 5.13
C LEU A 64 -13.22 -12.96 5.82
N LEU A 65 -13.38 -12.96 7.15
CA LEU A 65 -13.70 -14.14 7.92
C LEU A 65 -15.08 -14.73 7.59
N ASN A 66 -16.01 -13.89 7.10
CA ASN A 66 -17.34 -14.30 6.62
C ASN A 66 -17.36 -14.76 5.16
N LEU A 67 -16.22 -14.77 4.46
CA LEU A 67 -16.21 -15.22 3.08
C LEU A 67 -16.36 -16.74 3.03
N LYS A 68 -17.32 -17.19 2.21
CA LYS A 68 -17.47 -18.61 1.90
C LYS A 68 -16.25 -19.12 1.15
N ILE A 69 -15.63 -20.18 1.64
CA ILE A 69 -14.40 -20.71 1.05
C ILE A 69 -14.63 -21.73 -0.05
N ALA A 70 -15.82 -22.35 -0.09
CA ALA A 70 -16.15 -23.41 -1.06
C ALA A 70 -15.91 -23.01 -2.54
N PRO A 71 -16.27 -21.79 -3.01
CA PRO A 71 -16.00 -21.38 -4.39
C PRO A 71 -14.50 -21.31 -4.72
N PHE A 72 -13.65 -21.05 -3.73
CA PHE A 72 -12.19 -21.01 -3.92
C PHE A 72 -11.62 -22.42 -3.99
N VAL A 73 -12.12 -23.34 -3.17
CA VAL A 73 -11.74 -24.76 -3.21
C VAL A 73 -12.16 -25.37 -4.55
N GLU A 74 -13.38 -25.14 -5.01
CA GLU A 74 -13.88 -25.62 -6.30
C GLU A 74 -13.03 -25.09 -7.46
N ALA A 75 -12.66 -23.81 -7.43
CA ALA A 75 -11.78 -23.23 -8.44
C ALA A 75 -10.37 -23.86 -8.42
N MET A 76 -9.84 -24.20 -7.25
CA MET A 76 -8.57 -24.91 -7.13
C MET A 76 -8.65 -26.32 -7.69
N GLU A 77 -9.69 -27.08 -7.38
CA GLU A 77 -9.90 -28.44 -7.91
C GLU A 77 -10.04 -28.44 -9.43
N GLN A 78 -10.76 -27.46 -10.00
CA GLN A 78 -10.85 -27.28 -11.44
C GLN A 78 -9.49 -26.95 -12.08
N ALA A 79 -8.65 -26.18 -11.39
CA ALA A 79 -7.35 -25.76 -11.89
C ALA A 79 -6.29 -26.87 -11.81
N THR A 80 -6.29 -27.67 -10.74
CA THR A 80 -5.31 -28.74 -10.51
C THR A 80 -5.77 -30.09 -11.07
N GLY A 81 -7.08 -30.29 -11.23
CA GLY A 81 -7.68 -31.59 -11.55
C GLY A 81 -7.65 -32.58 -10.39
N GLU A 82 -7.23 -32.14 -9.19
CA GLU A 82 -7.12 -32.96 -8.00
C GLU A 82 -8.11 -32.48 -6.94
N PRO A 83 -8.81 -33.39 -6.24
CA PRO A 83 -9.67 -33.02 -5.13
C PRO A 83 -8.80 -32.46 -4.00
N VAL A 84 -9.17 -31.29 -3.49
CA VAL A 84 -8.40 -30.58 -2.47
C VAL A 84 -8.90 -30.97 -1.09
N TYR A 85 -10.16 -30.65 -0.79
CA TYR A 85 -10.82 -31.00 0.47
C TYR A 85 -12.35 -30.99 0.27
N ASP A 86 -13.05 -31.92 0.91
CA ASP A 86 -14.51 -31.88 0.99
C ASP A 86 -14.92 -30.81 2.02
N VAL A 87 -15.38 -29.67 1.53
CA VAL A 87 -15.73 -28.48 2.32
C VAL A 87 -17.22 -28.21 2.17
N ASP A 88 -17.90 -27.93 3.29
CA ASP A 88 -19.30 -27.52 3.26
C ASP A 88 -19.48 -26.29 2.34
N PRO A 89 -20.43 -26.31 1.39
CA PRO A 89 -20.69 -25.18 0.49
C PRO A 89 -20.94 -23.84 1.19
N ASP A 90 -21.41 -23.88 2.44
CA ASP A 90 -21.68 -22.72 3.27
C ASP A 90 -20.56 -22.42 4.29
N ALA A 91 -19.47 -23.20 4.31
CA ALA A 91 -18.34 -22.95 5.21
C ALA A 91 -17.68 -21.60 4.95
N GLU A 92 -17.54 -20.82 6.02
CA GLU A 92 -16.82 -19.56 6.03
C GLU A 92 -15.35 -19.76 6.44
N LEU A 93 -14.50 -18.77 6.15
CA LEU A 93 -13.08 -18.84 6.52
C LEU A 93 -12.88 -19.03 8.03
N ARG A 94 -13.76 -18.44 8.85
CA ARG A 94 -13.78 -18.62 10.31
C ARG A 94 -14.00 -20.07 10.76
N ASP A 95 -14.72 -20.87 9.98
CA ASP A 95 -15.05 -22.26 10.35
C ASP A 95 -13.86 -23.21 10.10
N ILE A 96 -12.98 -22.81 9.19
CA ILE A 96 -11.87 -23.62 8.69
C ILE A 96 -10.56 -23.23 9.38
N ALA A 97 -10.40 -21.96 9.70
CA ALA A 97 -9.29 -21.41 10.47
C ALA A 97 -9.83 -20.74 11.75
N PRO A 98 -10.27 -21.52 12.75
CA PRO A 98 -10.85 -20.98 13.98
C PRO A 98 -9.88 -20.09 14.77
N GLU A 99 -8.56 -20.30 14.63
CA GLU A 99 -7.56 -19.40 15.18
C GLU A 99 -7.62 -17.97 14.61
N ALA A 100 -8.11 -17.81 13.37
CA ALA A 100 -8.25 -16.52 12.71
C ALA A 100 -9.43 -15.70 13.25
N GLU A 101 -10.33 -16.29 14.03
CA GLU A 101 -11.41 -15.57 14.70
C GLU A 101 -10.90 -14.45 15.62
N ARG A 102 -9.70 -14.62 16.18
CA ARG A 102 -9.05 -13.61 17.04
C ARG A 102 -8.33 -12.50 16.27
N LEU A 103 -8.29 -12.58 14.93
CA LEU A 103 -7.58 -11.62 14.10
C LEU A 103 -8.05 -10.16 14.29
N PRO A 104 -9.35 -9.86 14.40
CA PRO A 104 -9.82 -8.49 14.66
C PRO A 104 -9.28 -7.93 15.98
N ASP A 105 -9.36 -8.71 17.07
CA ASP A 105 -8.84 -8.33 18.39
C ASP A 105 -7.31 -8.18 18.40
N ALA A 106 -6.63 -9.04 17.64
CA ALA A 106 -5.19 -8.96 17.43
C ALA A 106 -4.81 -7.68 16.67
N ILE A 107 -5.58 -7.28 15.66
CA ILE A 107 -5.37 -6.02 14.92
C ILE A 107 -5.52 -4.83 15.86
N GLU A 108 -6.60 -4.78 16.65
CA GLU A 108 -6.84 -3.69 17.60
C GLU A 108 -5.68 -3.52 18.58
N SER A 109 -5.17 -4.63 19.11
CA SER A 109 -4.14 -4.60 20.13
C SER A 109 -2.71 -4.46 19.58
N GLU A 110 -2.39 -5.07 18.43
CA GLU A 110 -1.02 -5.14 17.88
C GLU A 110 -0.72 -4.07 16.83
N LEU A 111 -1.72 -3.57 16.09
CA LEU A 111 -1.49 -2.58 15.03
C LEU A 111 -0.85 -1.29 15.55
N PRO A 112 -1.32 -0.67 16.65
CA PRO A 112 -0.67 0.52 17.21
C PRO A 112 0.80 0.27 17.52
N ARG A 113 1.09 -0.88 18.16
CA ARG A 113 2.46 -1.29 18.49
C ARG A 113 3.32 -1.54 17.25
N ALA A 114 2.74 -2.04 16.16
CA ALA A 114 3.45 -2.21 14.90
C ALA A 114 3.77 -0.86 14.25
N MET A 115 2.81 0.07 14.25
CA MET A 115 3.00 1.43 13.74
C MET A 115 4.02 2.22 14.55
N ASP A 116 4.02 2.10 15.88
CA ASP A 116 5.04 2.71 16.75
C ASP A 116 6.44 2.20 16.46
N ARG A 117 6.59 0.88 16.26
CA ARG A 117 7.89 0.29 15.88
C ARG A 117 8.35 0.81 14.52
N MET A 118 7.45 0.89 13.55
CA MET A 118 7.74 1.42 12.22
C MET A 118 8.15 2.89 12.28
N ALA A 119 7.46 3.70 13.08
CA ALA A 119 7.84 5.08 13.33
C ALA A 119 9.21 5.19 14.02
N GLY A 120 9.51 4.29 14.96
CA GLY A 120 10.84 4.21 15.60
C GLY A 120 11.96 3.84 14.63
N MET A 121 11.66 3.19 13.50
CA MET A 121 12.64 2.93 12.44
C MET A 121 12.91 4.17 11.58
N GLY A 122 12.07 5.22 11.65
CA GLY A 122 12.28 6.48 10.92
C GLY A 122 13.66 7.08 11.17
N ASP A 123 14.13 7.08 12.42
CA ASP A 123 15.47 7.56 12.79
C ASP A 123 16.59 6.72 12.16
N ALA A 124 16.37 5.40 12.03
CA ALA A 124 17.30 4.51 11.35
C ALA A 124 17.35 4.80 9.84
N PHE A 125 16.20 5.11 9.22
CA PHE A 125 16.16 5.54 7.81
C PHE A 125 16.87 6.88 7.60
N THR A 126 16.68 7.84 8.50
CA THR A 126 17.42 9.12 8.49
C THR A 126 18.92 8.90 8.52
N THR A 127 19.40 7.92 9.29
CA THR A 127 20.82 7.55 9.36
C THR A 127 21.36 6.95 8.06
N LEU A 128 20.50 6.33 7.24
CA LEU A 128 20.86 5.73 5.95
C LEU A 128 20.81 6.72 4.78
N LEU A 129 20.09 7.83 4.92
CA LEU A 129 19.92 8.83 3.85
C LEU A 129 21.25 9.31 3.24
N PRO A 130 22.32 9.62 4.02
CA PRO A 130 23.57 10.10 3.44
C PRO A 130 24.21 9.06 2.50
N ALA A 131 24.20 7.78 2.88
CA ALA A 131 24.74 6.70 2.07
C ALA A 131 23.93 6.49 0.78
N LEU A 132 22.60 6.59 0.86
CA LEU A 132 21.71 6.51 -0.30
C LEU A 132 21.95 7.69 -1.26
N ARG A 133 22.20 8.89 -0.73
CA ARG A 133 22.54 10.07 -1.51
C ARG A 133 23.89 9.94 -2.21
N ASP A 134 24.90 9.42 -1.52
CA ASP A 134 26.22 9.16 -2.11
C ASP A 134 26.13 8.16 -3.25
N MET A 135 25.30 7.13 -3.11
CA MET A 135 25.02 6.16 -4.16
C MET A 135 24.29 6.79 -5.35
N ALA A 136 23.29 7.65 -5.11
CA ALA A 136 22.58 8.37 -6.17
C ALA A 136 23.51 9.28 -6.97
N ARG A 137 24.39 10.05 -6.30
CA ARG A 137 25.39 10.91 -6.95
C ARG A 137 26.39 10.12 -7.79
N GLN A 138 26.85 8.97 -7.30
CA GLN A 138 27.73 8.07 -8.06
C GLN A 138 27.05 7.53 -9.31
N PHE A 139 25.75 7.20 -9.21
CA PHE A 139 24.96 6.74 -10.34
C PHE A 139 24.77 7.83 -11.40
N GLU A 140 24.43 9.06 -11.00
CA GLU A 140 24.32 10.22 -11.91
C GLU A 140 25.63 10.46 -12.66
N GLN A 141 26.76 10.44 -11.96
CA GLN A 141 28.08 10.60 -12.57
C GLN A 141 28.39 9.51 -13.59
N ALA A 142 28.09 8.25 -13.28
CA ALA A 142 28.29 7.14 -14.20
C ALA A 142 27.40 7.24 -15.46
N VAL A 143 26.18 7.74 -15.32
CA VAL A 143 25.26 7.97 -16.45
C VAL A 143 25.76 9.13 -17.32
N ASP A 144 26.18 10.25 -16.74
CA ASP A 144 26.71 11.40 -17.47
C ASP A 144 28.01 11.07 -18.21
N GLU A 145 28.94 10.35 -17.58
CA GLU A 145 30.18 9.90 -18.22
C GLU A 145 29.90 8.95 -19.40
N SER A 146 28.91 8.07 -19.28
CA SER A 146 28.49 7.18 -20.36
C SER A 146 27.87 7.94 -21.55
N ALA A 147 27.15 9.05 -21.29
CA ALA A 147 26.52 9.90 -22.30
C ALA A 147 27.54 10.75 -23.08
N ILE A 148 28.70 11.05 -22.48
CA ILE A 148 29.82 11.75 -23.15
C ILE A 148 30.64 10.79 -24.02
N SER A 149 30.73 9.50 -23.70
CA SER A 149 31.53 8.53 -24.49
C SER A 149 30.89 8.03 -25.81
N VAL A 150 29.61 8.34 -26.04
CA VAL A 150 28.85 7.93 -27.25
C VAL A 150 28.78 9.05 -28.32
N ARG A 151 29.57 10.13 -28.17
CA ARG A 151 29.55 11.29 -29.09
C ARG A 151 30.82 11.46 -29.90
#